data_AF-A0A061GU49-F1
#
_entry.id   AF-A0A061GU49-F1
#
_cell.length_a   1.000
_cell.length_b   1.000
_cell.length_c   1.000
_cell.angle_alpha   90.00
_cell.angle_beta   90.00
_cell.angle_gamma   90.00
#
_symmetry.space_group_name_H-M   'P 1'
#
loop_
_entity.id
_entity.type
_entity.pdbx_description
1 polymer ?
#
loop_
_entity_poly.entity_id
_entity_poly.type
_entity_poly.pdbx_seq_one_letter_code
_entity_poly.pdbx_strand_id
1 'polypeptide(L)'
;MLALLVYVDWRTMPQSNKNDMWDLVKAKFGIEARAKKWVLSTIATDWRNYKCRLKRSFYSIYKTDDVRLKNCLEGVPFEHWKVLVAFCSSKERKKVNRGNIEETSQADMFLLTHEHKNGELDEESMRILNKGTTLNK
;
A
#
# COMPACT_ATOMS: atom_id res chain seq x y z
N MET A 1 -2.53 2.82 22.84
CA MET A 1 -2.06 3.23 21.48
C MET A 1 -3.17 3.05 20.45
N LEU A 2 -4.24 3.86 20.47
CA LEU A 2 -5.39 3.70 19.57
C LEU A 2 -5.33 4.57 18.29
N ALA A 3 -4.31 5.43 18.18
CA ALA A 3 -4.13 6.38 17.06
C ALA A 3 -3.51 5.77 15.78
N LEU A 4 -3.23 4.46 15.78
CA LEU A 4 -2.42 3.83 14.73
C LEU A 4 -3.21 3.44 13.48
N LEU A 5 -4.51 3.22 13.55
CA LEU A 5 -5.27 2.67 12.42
C LEU A 5 -5.81 3.73 11.45
N VAL A 6 -5.78 5.01 11.82
CA VAL A 6 -6.26 6.12 10.98
C VAL A 6 -5.37 6.31 9.75
N TYR A 7 -4.06 6.07 9.91
CA TYR A 7 -3.09 6.32 8.85
C TYR A 7 -2.92 5.12 7.92
N VAL A 8 -3.07 5.38 6.63
CA VAL A 8 -2.89 4.40 5.58
C VAL A 8 -1.42 4.00 5.43
N ASP A 9 -0.52 4.98 5.47
CA ASP A 9 0.93 4.80 5.28
C ASP A 9 1.71 5.33 6.49
N TRP A 10 2.85 4.70 6.78
CA TRP A 10 3.76 5.15 7.84
C TRP A 10 4.35 6.52 7.48
N ARG A 11 4.56 6.77 6.19
CA ARG A 11 5.07 8.05 5.69
C ARG A 11 4.09 9.19 5.94
N THR A 12 2.78 8.92 5.90
CA THR A 12 1.74 9.93 6.11
C THR A 12 1.43 10.18 7.59
N MET A 13 1.95 9.35 8.50
CA MET A 13 1.77 9.56 9.93
C MET A 13 2.58 10.79 10.39
N PRO A 14 1.96 11.73 11.12
CA PRO A 14 2.62 12.92 11.64
C PRO A 14 3.86 12.57 12.45
N GLN A 15 4.86 13.45 12.36
CA GLN A 15 6.10 13.26 13.10
C GLN A 15 5.92 13.37 14.61
N SER A 16 4.91 14.15 15.07
CA SER A 16 4.49 14.20 16.48
C SER A 16 4.14 12.81 17.00
N ASN A 17 3.22 12.10 16.33
CA ASN A 17 2.83 10.74 16.73
C ASN A 17 4.02 9.78 16.77
N LYS A 18 4.94 9.87 15.81
CA LYS A 18 6.17 9.06 15.80
C LYS A 18 7.07 9.39 16.99
N ASN A 19 7.19 10.66 17.34
CA ASN A 19 7.95 11.10 18.51
C ASN A 19 7.30 10.61 19.81
N ASP A 20 5.98 10.70 19.94
CA ASP A 20 5.26 10.18 21.12
C ASP A 20 5.52 8.68 21.32
N MET A 21 5.51 7.91 20.22
CA MET A 21 5.84 6.48 20.28
C MET A 21 7.29 6.24 20.68
N TRP A 22 8.21 7.05 20.18
CA TRP A 22 9.61 7.01 20.58
C TRP A 22 9.78 7.33 22.07
N ASP A 23 9.12 8.37 22.58
CA ASP A 23 9.22 8.79 23.98
C ASP A 23 8.66 7.73 24.92
N LEU A 24 7.56 7.06 24.53
CA LEU A 24 7.02 5.90 25.26
C LEU A 24 8.01 4.74 25.35
N VAL A 25 8.65 4.37 24.23
CA VAL A 25 9.63 3.28 24.20
C VAL A 25 10.89 3.66 24.97
N LYS A 26 11.36 4.90 24.81
CA LYS A 26 12.50 5.44 25.54
C LYS A 26 12.25 5.42 27.05
N ALA A 27 11.10 5.89 27.51
CA ALA A 27 10.74 5.91 28.92
C ALA A 27 10.59 4.50 29.51
N LYS A 28 10.02 3.55 28.75
CA LYS A 28 9.78 2.18 29.21
C LYS A 28 11.06 1.33 29.29
N PHE A 29 11.98 1.51 28.35
CA PHE A 29 13.14 0.62 28.18
C PHE A 29 14.50 1.32 28.37
N GLY A 30 14.52 2.62 28.69
CA GLY A 30 15.75 3.36 28.94
C GLY A 30 16.68 3.46 27.72
N ILE A 31 16.12 3.43 26.50
CA ILE A 31 16.91 3.32 25.27
C ILE A 31 17.63 4.64 24.94
N GLU A 32 18.90 4.54 24.55
CA GLU A 32 19.69 5.68 24.11
C GLU A 32 19.17 6.30 22.81
N ALA A 33 19.30 7.63 22.68
CA ALA A 33 18.80 8.38 21.53
C ALA A 33 19.37 7.92 20.17
N ARG A 34 20.58 7.35 20.14
CA ARG A 34 21.20 6.81 18.91
C ARG A 34 20.37 5.70 18.26
N ALA A 35 19.59 4.96 19.06
CA ALA A 35 18.75 3.87 18.56
C ALA A 35 17.39 4.35 18.05
N LYS A 36 17.06 5.65 18.14
CA LYS A 36 15.75 6.20 17.73
C LYS A 36 15.35 5.80 16.32
N LYS A 37 16.27 5.88 15.36
CA LYS A 37 16.00 5.51 13.97
C LYS A 37 15.63 4.03 13.83
N TRP A 38 16.37 3.15 14.52
CA TRP A 38 16.11 1.72 14.51
C TRP A 38 14.77 1.39 15.17
N VAL A 39 14.50 1.96 16.36
CA VAL A 39 13.24 1.77 17.08
C VAL A 39 12.03 2.20 16.25
N LEU A 40 12.09 3.39 15.62
CA LEU A 40 11.01 3.86 14.76
C LEU A 40 10.80 2.95 13.54
N SER A 41 11.86 2.35 13.00
CA SER A 41 11.77 1.36 11.90
C SER A 41 11.10 0.06 12.35
N THR A 42 11.45 -0.43 13.55
CA THR A 42 10.82 -1.61 14.15
C THR A 42 9.34 -1.38 14.39
N ILE A 43 8.98 -0.25 15.00
CA ILE A 43 7.59 0.17 15.22
C ILE A 43 6.82 0.24 13.89
N ALA A 44 7.41 0.84 12.85
CA ALA A 44 6.79 0.92 11.53
C ALA A 44 6.51 -0.47 10.94
N THR A 45 7.39 -1.44 11.20
CA THR A 45 7.27 -2.82 10.74
C THR A 45 6.19 -3.57 11.51
N ASP A 46 6.21 -3.48 12.83
CA ASP A 46 5.19 -4.09 13.69
C ASP A 46 3.80 -3.54 13.40
N TRP A 47 3.70 -2.23 13.16
CA TRP A 47 2.46 -1.60 12.76
C TRP A 47 1.94 -2.11 11.41
N ARG A 48 2.80 -2.26 10.40
CA ARG A 48 2.43 -2.86 9.11
C ARG A 48 1.98 -4.30 9.28
N ASN A 49 2.71 -5.09 10.07
CA ASN A 49 2.39 -6.49 10.36
C ASN A 49 1.05 -6.62 11.09
N TYR A 50 0.78 -5.76 12.07
CA TYR A 50 -0.49 -5.69 12.77
C TYR A 50 -1.64 -5.44 11.79
N LYS A 51 -1.52 -4.44 10.91
CA LYS A 51 -2.53 -4.18 9.87
C LYS A 51 -2.73 -5.37 8.92
N CYS A 52 -1.65 -6.05 8.53
CA CYS A 52 -1.73 -7.25 7.69
C CYS A 52 -2.48 -8.39 8.39
N ARG A 53 -2.16 -8.66 9.66
CA ARG A 53 -2.85 -9.68 10.47
C ARG A 53 -4.32 -9.34 10.63
N LEU A 54 -4.63 -8.09 10.96
CA LEU A 54 -5.99 -7.60 11.10
C LEU A 54 -6.78 -7.74 9.79
N LYS A 55 -6.17 -7.41 8.64
CA LYS A 55 -6.80 -7.63 7.32
C LYS A 55 -7.09 -9.12 7.10
N ARG A 56 -6.15 -10.01 7.39
CA ARG A 56 -6.32 -11.46 7.21
C ARG A 56 -7.40 -12.05 8.13
N SER A 57 -7.42 -11.63 9.39
CA SER A 57 -8.29 -12.23 10.41
C SER A 57 -9.73 -11.72 10.37
N PHE A 58 -10.00 -10.57 9.74
CA PHE A 58 -11.34 -9.95 9.80
C PHE A 58 -11.82 -9.46 8.44
N TYR A 59 -10.99 -8.76 7.68
CA TYR A 59 -11.43 -8.20 6.41
C TYR A 59 -11.67 -9.28 5.34
N SER A 60 -10.76 -10.26 5.19
CA SER A 60 -10.88 -11.29 4.13
C SER A 60 -11.91 -12.37 4.40
N ILE A 61 -12.48 -12.44 5.61
CA ILE A 61 -13.51 -13.43 5.96
C ILE A 61 -14.87 -13.02 5.38
N TYR A 62 -15.13 -11.72 5.28
CA TYR A 62 -16.42 -11.19 4.84
C TYR A 62 -16.37 -10.70 3.39
N LYS A 63 -17.40 -11.01 2.61
CA LYS A 63 -17.48 -10.66 1.18
C LYS A 63 -17.80 -9.19 0.91
N THR A 64 -18.64 -8.56 1.73
CA THR A 64 -19.15 -7.20 1.50
C THR A 64 -18.73 -6.23 2.61
N ASP A 65 -18.61 -4.95 2.25
CA ASP A 65 -18.23 -3.89 3.19
C ASP A 65 -19.24 -3.73 4.32
N ASP A 66 -20.54 -3.89 4.05
CA ASP A 66 -21.58 -3.81 5.09
C ASP A 66 -21.40 -4.88 6.18
N VAL A 67 -21.05 -6.11 5.78
CA VAL A 67 -20.80 -7.20 6.73
C VAL A 67 -19.47 -6.95 7.47
N ARG A 68 -18.45 -6.43 6.80
CA ARG A 68 -17.17 -6.04 7.44
C ARG A 68 -17.38 -4.95 8.50
N LEU A 69 -18.21 -3.95 8.23
CA LEU A 69 -18.50 -2.87 9.16
C LEU A 69 -19.28 -3.35 10.38
N LYS A 70 -20.26 -4.25 10.20
CA LYS A 70 -21.02 -4.85 11.31
C LYS A 70 -20.15 -5.72 12.23
N ASN A 71 -19.09 -6.33 11.68
CA ASN A 71 -18.13 -7.13 12.43
C ASN A 71 -16.88 -6.32 12.81
N CYS A 72 -17.09 -5.15 13.40
CA CYS A 72 -16.00 -4.33 13.92
C CYS A 72 -15.30 -5.06 15.08
N LEU A 73 -13.97 -5.06 15.05
CA LEU A 73 -13.14 -5.63 16.11
C LEU A 73 -13.35 -4.90 17.45
N GLU A 74 -13.54 -5.67 18.52
CA GLU A 74 -13.62 -5.14 19.88
C GLU A 74 -12.31 -4.41 20.24
N GLY A 75 -12.43 -3.21 20.81
CA GLY A 75 -11.29 -2.35 21.15
C GLY A 75 -10.76 -1.48 20.00
N VAL A 76 -11.29 -1.60 18.78
CA VAL A 76 -11.02 -0.66 17.68
C VAL A 76 -12.16 0.35 17.56
N PRO A 77 -11.90 1.66 17.62
CA PRO A 77 -12.94 2.66 17.37
C PRO A 77 -13.58 2.48 16.00
N PHE A 78 -14.91 2.52 15.95
CA PHE A 78 -15.68 2.27 14.72
C PHE A 78 -15.30 3.21 13.56
N GLU A 79 -15.01 4.48 13.86
CA GLU A 79 -14.55 5.43 12.84
C GLU A 79 -13.20 5.02 12.20
N HIS A 80 -12.28 4.49 13.00
CA HIS A 80 -11.00 3.99 12.49
C HIS A 80 -11.22 2.72 11.65
N TRP A 81 -12.20 1.90 12.04
CA TRP A 81 -12.59 0.71 11.29
C TRP A 81 -13.14 1.05 9.91
N LYS A 82 -14.02 2.05 9.81
CA LYS A 82 -14.57 2.51 8.52
C LYS A 82 -13.47 2.94 7.54
N VAL A 83 -12.51 3.75 8.02
CA VAL A 83 -11.38 4.22 7.20
C VAL A 83 -10.59 3.03 6.66
N LEU A 84 -10.36 2.02 7.50
CA LEU A 84 -9.63 0.81 7.11
C LEU A 84 -10.38 -0.02 6.06
N VAL A 85 -11.69 -0.25 6.24
CA VAL A 85 -12.52 -1.00 5.29
C VAL A 85 -12.52 -0.29 3.94
N ALA A 86 -12.81 1.02 3.90
CA ALA A 86 -12.82 1.81 2.68
C ALA A 86 -11.47 1.78 1.93
N PHE A 87 -10.36 1.86 2.67
CA PHE A 87 -9.03 1.76 2.09
C PHE A 87 -8.76 0.39 1.45
N CYS A 88 -9.15 -0.69 2.13
CA CYS A 88 -8.94 -2.05 1.63
C CYS A 88 -9.78 -2.32 0.37
N SER A 89 -11.03 -1.87 0.34
CA SER A 89 -11.92 -1.99 -0.83
C SER A 89 -11.39 -1.19 -2.02
N SER A 90 -10.85 0.02 -1.79
CA SER A 90 -10.19 0.82 -2.82
C SER A 90 -8.98 0.10 -3.43
N LYS A 91 -8.15 -0.55 -2.60
CA LYS A 91 -7.01 -1.34 -3.09
C LYS A 91 -7.43 -2.57 -3.89
N GLU A 92 -8.52 -3.24 -3.51
CA GLU A 92 -9.05 -4.38 -4.25
C GLU A 92 -9.60 -3.97 -5.61
N ARG A 93 -10.37 -2.87 -5.67
CA ARG A 93 -10.80 -2.28 -6.95
C ARG A 93 -9.62 -1.94 -7.85
N LYS A 94 -8.55 -1.35 -7.31
CA LYS A 94 -7.31 -1.07 -8.07
C LYS A 94 -6.60 -2.33 -8.57
N LYS A 95 -6.63 -3.43 -7.80
CA LYS A 95 -6.04 -4.72 -8.23
C LYS A 95 -6.85 -5.37 -9.33
N VAL A 96 -8.18 -5.40 -9.20
CA VAL A 96 -9.08 -5.89 -10.25
C VAL A 96 -8.92 -5.06 -11.51
N ASN A 97 -8.88 -3.73 -11.40
CA ASN A 97 -8.66 -2.87 -12.56
C ASN A 97 -7.30 -3.08 -13.25
N ARG A 98 -6.24 -3.42 -12.50
CA ARG A 98 -4.93 -3.78 -13.06
C ARG A 98 -4.91 -5.17 -13.69
N GLY A 99 -5.68 -6.12 -13.15
CA GLY A 99 -5.82 -7.47 -13.72
C GLY A 99 -6.78 -7.53 -14.92
N ASN A 100 -7.64 -6.52 -15.08
CA ASN A 100 -8.51 -6.33 -16.25
C ASN A 100 -7.87 -5.46 -17.34
N ILE A 101 -6.62 -5.03 -17.16
CA ILE A 101 -5.80 -4.61 -18.31
C ILE A 101 -5.58 -5.92 -19.05
N GLU A 102 -6.29 -6.11 -20.17
CA GLU A 102 -6.10 -7.25 -21.09
C GLU A 102 -4.61 -7.51 -21.27
N GLU A 103 -4.24 -8.77 -21.45
CA GLU A 103 -2.87 -9.25 -21.61
C GLU A 103 -2.13 -8.44 -22.68
N THR A 104 -1.62 -7.26 -22.29
CA THR A 104 -0.96 -6.31 -23.18
C THR A 104 0.25 -7.04 -23.69
N SER A 105 0.34 -7.19 -25.01
CA SER A 105 1.49 -7.86 -25.60
C SER A 105 2.77 -7.19 -25.11
N GLN A 106 3.89 -7.88 -25.15
CA GLN A 106 5.17 -7.30 -24.75
C GLN A 106 5.44 -5.96 -25.48
N ALA A 107 4.92 -5.81 -26.70
CA ALA A 107 4.97 -4.57 -27.48
C ALA A 107 4.12 -3.44 -26.86
N ASP A 108 2.91 -3.74 -26.38
CA ASP A 108 2.04 -2.76 -25.74
C ASP A 108 2.59 -2.30 -24.38
N MET A 109 3.18 -3.22 -23.60
CA MET A 109 3.88 -2.89 -22.35
C MET A 109 5.11 -2.02 -22.59
N PHE A 110 5.83 -2.26 -23.69
CA PHE A 110 6.98 -1.43 -24.08
C PHE A 110 6.53 -0.01 -24.46
N LEU A 111 5.47 0.12 -25.26
CA LEU A 111 4.89 1.42 -25.64
C LEU A 111 4.45 2.24 -24.41
N LEU A 112 3.69 1.64 -23.48
CA LEU A 112 3.19 2.33 -22.28
C LEU A 112 4.28 2.84 -21.33
N THR A 113 5.49 2.27 -21.39
CA THR A 113 6.59 2.62 -20.49
C THR A 113 7.64 3.54 -21.15
N HIS A 114 7.61 3.65 -22.48
CA HIS A 114 8.52 4.45 -23.29
C HIS A 114 7.86 5.64 -24.00
N GLU A 115 6.67 6.07 -23.57
CA GLU A 115 6.12 7.36 -23.96
C GLU A 115 6.82 8.52 -23.21
N HIS A 116 7.47 9.41 -23.95
CA HIS A 116 7.94 10.67 -23.39
C HIS A 116 6.74 11.60 -23.09
N LYS A 117 6.91 12.58 -22.20
CA LYS A 117 5.84 13.48 -21.68
C LYS A 117 4.97 14.19 -22.74
N ASN A 118 5.36 14.14 -24.01
CA ASN A 118 4.68 14.78 -25.14
C ASN A 118 3.96 13.79 -26.06
N GLY A 119 3.98 12.48 -25.75
CA GLY A 119 3.28 11.42 -26.50
C GLY A 119 3.98 10.94 -27.78
N GLU A 120 5.23 11.34 -28.02
CA GLU A 120 5.98 10.94 -29.21
C GLU A 120 6.99 9.83 -28.88
N LEU A 121 7.05 8.81 -29.75
CA LEU A 121 7.94 7.66 -29.63
C LEU A 121 9.28 7.96 -30.31
N ASP A 122 10.39 7.54 -29.71
CA ASP A 122 11.70 7.70 -30.35
C ASP A 122 11.90 6.72 -31.53
N GLU A 123 12.80 7.11 -32.44
CA GLU A 123 13.08 6.32 -33.66
C GLU A 123 13.57 4.90 -33.34
N GLU A 124 14.27 4.73 -32.21
CA GLU A 124 14.80 3.43 -31.81
C GLU A 124 13.68 2.49 -31.36
N SER A 125 12.69 3.02 -30.66
CA SER A 125 11.46 2.32 -30.28
C SER A 125 10.65 1.89 -31.51
N MET A 126 10.55 2.74 -32.54
CA MET A 126 9.93 2.38 -33.82
C MET A 126 10.69 1.28 -34.57
N ARG A 127 12.03 1.26 -34.50
CA ARG A 127 12.85 0.21 -35.14
C ARG A 127 12.68 -1.15 -34.47
N ILE A 128 12.58 -1.18 -33.14
CA ILE A 128 12.39 -2.42 -32.37
C ILE A 128 11.04 -3.07 -32.72
N LEU A 129 9.97 -2.28 -32.84
CA LEU A 129 8.65 -2.77 -33.24
C LEU A 129 8.66 -3.40 -34.64
N ASN A 130 9.24 -2.70 -35.63
CA ASN A 130 9.26 -3.18 -37.02
C ASN A 130 10.04 -4.50 -37.20
N LYS A 131 11.08 -4.74 -36.39
CA LYS A 131 11.82 -6.02 -36.40
C LYS A 131 11.01 -7.19 -35.84
N GLY A 132 10.14 -6.95 -34.85
CA GLY A 132 9.28 -7.98 -34.28
C GLY A 132 8.20 -8.46 -35.24
N THR A 133 7.64 -7.57 -36.06
CA THR A 133 6.59 -7.90 -37.04
C THR A 133 7.12 -8.70 -38.24
N THR A 134 8.40 -8.55 -38.59
CA THR A 134 9.03 -9.28 -39.72
C THR A 134 9.41 -10.73 -39.42
N LEU A 135 9.37 -11.17 -38.16
CA LEU A 135 9.71 -12.54 -37.76
C LEU A 135 8.49 -13.49 -37.69
N ASN A 136 7.28 -12.97 -37.86
CA ASN A 136 6.02 -13.74 -37.85
C ASN A 136 5.40 -13.87 -39.25
N LYS A 137 6.22 -14.09 -40.29
CA LYS A 137 5.75 -14.38 -41.65
C LYS A 137 6.42 -15.61 -42.22
#